data_AF-A0A4S2LPK6-F1
#
_entry.id   AF-A0A4S2LPK6-F1
#
_cell.length_a   1.000
_cell.length_b   1.000
_cell.length_c   1.000
_cell.angle_alpha   90.00
_cell.angle_beta   90.00
_cell.angle_gamma   90.00
#
_symmetry.space_group_name_H-M   'P 1'
#
loop_
_entity.id
_entity.type
_entity.pdbx_description
1 polymer ?
#
loop_
_entity_poly.entity_id
_entity_poly.type
_entity_poly.pdbx_seq_one_letter_code
_entity_poly.pdbx_strand_id
1 'polypeptide(L)'
;MFLIPSQPSYTETVIYMEKMLEDHLSSLQSQPGVTAVQCIDLDGLCLASKGPTNELSCGLLSSVYKHAQNVEDVDDFPVVVIEQDSSSVLLCRSDEVLTAIHKSKA
;
A
#
# COMPACT_ATOMS: atom_id res chain seq x y z
N MET A 1 0.52 -6.28 -46.72
CA MET A 1 -0.36 -5.39 -45.94
C MET A 1 0.00 -5.59 -44.48
N PHE A 2 0.77 -4.67 -43.89
CA PHE A 2 1.15 -4.76 -42.48
C PHE A 2 0.06 -4.07 -41.65
N LEU A 3 -0.60 -4.83 -40.78
CA LEU A 3 -1.52 -4.28 -39.78
C LEU A 3 -0.67 -3.57 -38.72
N ILE A 4 -0.78 -2.24 -38.66
CA ILE A 4 -0.20 -1.47 -37.57
C ILE A 4 -1.11 -1.69 -36.35
N PRO A 5 -0.63 -2.26 -35.23
CA PRO A 5 -1.45 -2.40 -34.04
C PRO A 5 -1.90 -1.02 -33.55
N SER A 6 -3.20 -0.87 -33.30
CA SER A 6 -3.77 0.34 -32.73
C SER A 6 -3.13 0.60 -31.37
N GLN A 7 -2.54 1.79 -31.20
CA GLN A 7 -2.03 2.20 -29.90
C GLN A 7 -3.21 2.35 -28.93
N PRO A 8 -3.09 1.83 -27.68
CA PRO A 8 -4.14 1.99 -26.69
C PRO A 8 -4.36 3.48 -26.40
N SER A 9 -5.61 3.84 -26.14
CA SER A 9 -5.97 5.18 -25.68
C SER A 9 -5.32 5.48 -24.32
N TYR A 10 -5.19 6.76 -23.99
CA TYR A 10 -4.68 7.20 -22.69
C TYR A 10 -5.47 6.57 -21.53
N THR A 11 -6.81 6.52 -21.65
CA THR A 11 -7.70 5.92 -20.65
C THR A 11 -7.44 4.42 -20.48
N GLU A 12 -7.25 3.68 -21.57
CA GLU A 12 -6.91 2.24 -21.49
C GLU A 12 -5.55 2.02 -20.82
N THR A 13 -4.60 2.94 -21.03
CA THR A 13 -3.29 2.88 -20.41
C THR A 13 -3.37 3.12 -18.89
N VAL A 14 -4.16 4.09 -18.45
CA VAL A 14 -4.39 4.35 -17.01
C VAL A 14 -5.09 3.17 -16.33
N ILE A 15 -6.15 2.63 -16.95
CA ILE A 15 -6.86 1.45 -16.43
C ILE A 15 -5.90 0.26 -16.31
N TYR A 16 -5.00 0.08 -17.28
CA TYR A 16 -4.00 -0.98 -17.22
C TYR A 16 -3.02 -0.78 -16.04
N MET A 17 -2.58 0.45 -15.77
CA MET A 17 -1.67 0.77 -14.67
C MET A 17 -2.30 0.54 -13.28
N GLU A 18 -3.54 1.00 -13.07
CA GLU A 18 -4.26 0.77 -11.80
C GLU A 18 -4.50 -0.71 -11.57
N LYS A 19 -4.91 -1.44 -12.62
CA LYS A 19 -5.11 -2.88 -12.56
C LYS A 19 -3.86 -3.65 -12.14
N MET A 20 -2.69 -3.26 -12.64
CA MET A 20 -1.44 -3.90 -12.22
C MET A 20 -1.19 -3.73 -10.71
N LEU A 21 -1.48 -2.57 -10.13
CA LEU A 21 -1.36 -2.34 -8.69
C LEU A 21 -2.36 -3.19 -7.91
N GLU A 22 -3.62 -3.23 -8.35
CA GLU A 22 -4.68 -4.03 -7.72
C GLU A 22 -4.38 -5.54 -7.75
N ASP A 23 -3.80 -6.04 -8.83
CA ASP A 23 -3.39 -7.44 -8.97
C ASP A 23 -2.27 -7.78 -7.96
N HIS A 24 -1.30 -6.88 -7.76
CA HIS A 24 -0.26 -7.05 -6.74
C HIS A 24 -0.84 -7.02 -5.32
N LEU A 25 -1.75 -6.10 -5.02
CA LEU A 25 -2.42 -6.07 -3.71
C LEU A 25 -3.23 -7.33 -3.45
N SER A 26 -3.91 -7.85 -4.47
CA SER A 26 -4.68 -9.10 -4.37
C SER A 26 -3.76 -10.29 -4.10
N SER A 27 -2.59 -10.35 -4.75
CA SER A 27 -1.55 -11.35 -4.47
C SER A 27 -1.02 -11.27 -3.03
N LEU A 28 -0.73 -10.07 -2.53
CA LEU A 28 -0.30 -9.86 -1.14
C LEU A 28 -1.38 -10.25 -0.12
N GLN A 29 -2.65 -9.89 -0.37
CA GLN A 29 -3.75 -10.28 0.50
C GLN A 29 -3.94 -11.80 0.57
N SER A 30 -3.62 -12.53 -0.50
CA SER A 30 -3.72 -13.99 -0.52
C SER A 30 -2.66 -14.70 0.35
N GLN A 31 -1.65 -13.97 0.84
CA GLN A 31 -0.61 -14.55 1.68
C GLN A 31 -1.18 -14.97 3.05
N PRO A 32 -0.74 -16.11 3.61
CA PRO A 32 -1.23 -16.57 4.91
C PRO A 32 -1.08 -15.53 6.02
N GLY A 33 -2.18 -15.27 6.74
CA GLY A 33 -2.22 -14.33 7.86
C GLY A 33 -2.27 -12.85 7.45
N VAL A 34 -2.25 -12.51 6.17
CA VAL A 34 -2.53 -11.14 5.69
C VAL A 34 -4.03 -10.99 5.52
N THR A 35 -4.62 -10.03 6.22
CA THR A 35 -6.07 -9.78 6.16
C THR A 35 -6.40 -8.65 5.19
N ALA A 36 -5.52 -7.65 5.09
CA ALA A 36 -5.73 -6.44 4.32
C ALA A 36 -4.41 -5.74 3.95
N VAL A 37 -4.42 -4.98 2.86
CA VAL A 37 -3.27 -4.19 2.40
C VAL A 37 -3.74 -2.82 1.88
N GLN A 38 -2.99 -1.76 2.16
CA GLN A 38 -3.25 -0.41 1.66
C GLN A 38 -1.95 0.22 1.14
N CYS A 39 -2.02 0.92 0.01
CA CYS A 39 -0.97 1.81 -0.48
C CYS A 39 -1.39 3.26 -0.25
N ILE A 40 -0.51 4.04 0.36
CA ILE A 40 -0.77 5.38 0.86
C ILE A 40 0.31 6.30 0.32
N ASP A 41 -0.04 7.48 -0.16
CA ASP A 41 0.96 8.48 -0.55
C ASP A 41 1.57 9.20 0.67
N LEU A 42 2.49 10.13 0.41
CA LEU A 42 3.11 10.91 1.47
C LEU A 42 2.12 11.88 2.15
N ASP A 43 1.02 12.26 1.53
CA ASP A 43 0.02 13.17 2.11
C ASP A 43 -1.05 12.43 2.94
N GLY A 44 -1.05 11.09 2.89
CA GLY A 44 -1.98 10.24 3.62
C GLY A 44 -3.24 9.87 2.83
N LEU A 45 -3.25 10.05 1.51
CA LEU A 45 -4.33 9.62 0.64
C LEU A 45 -4.17 8.14 0.28
N CYS A 46 -5.31 7.44 0.21
CA CYS A 46 -5.36 6.06 -0.25
C CYS A 46 -5.16 6.01 -1.77
N LEU A 47 -4.08 5.37 -2.22
CA LEU A 47 -3.84 5.09 -3.63
C LEU A 47 -4.59 3.83 -4.08
N ALA A 48 -4.56 2.79 -3.25
CA ALA A 48 -5.28 1.54 -3.48
C ALA A 48 -5.40 0.75 -2.17
N SER A 49 -6.47 -0.03 -2.04
CA SER A 49 -6.72 -0.86 -0.86
C SER A 49 -7.31 -2.22 -1.23
N LYS A 50 -7.03 -3.24 -0.42
CA LYS A 50 -7.57 -4.59 -0.58
C LYS A 50 -7.85 -5.24 0.77
N GLY A 51 -9.01 -5.86 0.93
CA GLY A 51 -9.47 -6.47 2.17
C GLY A 51 -10.36 -5.54 3.00
N PRO A 52 -10.71 -5.91 4.25
CA PRO A 52 -11.57 -5.11 5.11
C PRO A 52 -10.80 -3.92 5.72
N THR A 53 -10.51 -2.92 4.89
CA THR A 53 -9.76 -1.71 5.27
C THR A 53 -10.66 -0.50 5.43
N ASN A 54 -10.23 0.48 6.23
CA ASN A 54 -10.86 1.80 6.29
C ASN A 54 -9.90 2.82 5.66
N GLU A 55 -10.26 3.41 4.52
CA GLU A 55 -9.40 4.38 3.84
C GLU A 55 -9.19 5.66 4.64
N LEU A 56 -10.10 5.98 5.57
CA LEU A 56 -9.96 7.11 6.49
C LEU A 56 -8.80 6.91 7.48
N SER A 57 -8.29 5.68 7.66
CA SER A 57 -7.11 5.44 8.51
C SER A 57 -5.80 5.80 7.80
N CYS A 58 -5.78 5.99 6.48
CA CYS A 58 -4.54 6.23 5.73
C CYS A 58 -3.77 7.45 6.23
N GLY A 59 -4.46 8.56 6.50
CA GLY A 59 -3.84 9.76 7.05
C GLY A 59 -3.28 9.58 8.46
N LEU A 60 -3.93 8.73 9.28
CA LEU A 60 -3.42 8.40 10.60
C LEU A 60 -2.16 7.52 10.50
N LEU A 61 -2.18 6.50 9.66
CA LEU A 61 -1.05 5.59 9.46
C LEU A 61 0.16 6.33 8.88
N SER A 62 -0.04 7.24 7.93
CA SER A 62 1.04 8.05 7.37
C SER A 62 1.63 9.01 8.41
N SER A 63 0.80 9.61 9.28
CA SER A 63 1.25 10.46 10.38
C SER A 63 2.09 9.69 11.40
N VAL A 64 1.64 8.50 11.80
CA VAL A 64 2.41 7.61 12.69
C VAL A 64 3.76 7.26 12.07
N TYR A 65 3.77 6.88 10.79
CA TYR A 65 5.00 6.57 10.08
C TYR A 65 5.97 7.76 10.03
N LYS A 66 5.48 8.94 9.60
CA LYS A 66 6.27 10.18 9.59
C LYS A 66 6.85 10.51 10.96
N HIS A 67 6.09 10.30 12.03
CA HIS A 67 6.60 10.52 13.38
C HIS A 67 7.74 9.54 13.70
N ALA A 68 7.56 8.26 13.38
CA ALA A 68 8.59 7.24 13.58
C ALA A 68 9.89 7.52 12.81
N GLN A 69 9.81 8.14 11.62
CA GLN A 69 10.99 8.57 10.87
C GLN A 69 11.86 9.60 11.61
N ASN A 70 11.30 10.33 12.58
CA ASN A 70 12.04 11.34 13.35
C ASN A 70 12.55 10.80 14.70
N VAL A 71 12.34 9.51 15.01
CA VAL A 71 12.72 8.93 16.31
C VAL A 71 14.21 8.60 16.36
N GLU A 72 14.79 8.18 15.24
CA GLU A 72 16.22 7.90 15.14
C GLU A 72 16.82 8.68 13.94
N ASP A 73 18.01 9.26 14.13
CA ASP A 73 18.78 9.94 13.08
C ASP A 73 19.45 8.90 12.16
N VAL A 74 18.65 8.09 11.49
CA VAL A 74 19.13 7.10 10.51
C VAL A 74 18.62 7.54 9.13
N ASP A 75 19.51 7.60 8.14
CA ASP A 75 19.17 7.92 6.74
C ASP A 75 18.27 6.85 6.07
N ASP A 76 17.85 5.81 6.80
CA ASP A 76 17.05 4.69 6.31
C ASP A 76 15.55 4.84 6.62
N PHE A 77 14.71 4.32 5.73
CA PHE A 77 13.26 4.24 5.94
C PHE A 77 12.92 3.13 6.95
N PRO A 78 12.33 3.45 8.12
CA PRO A 78 12.02 2.43 9.12
C PRO A 78 10.87 1.53 8.68
N VAL A 79 10.76 0.37 9.31
CA VAL A 79 9.53 -0.44 9.33
C VAL A 79 8.86 -0.22 10.67
N VAL A 80 7.60 0.23 10.65
CA VAL A 80 6.82 0.47 11.88
C VAL A 80 5.81 -0.65 12.06
N VAL A 81 5.75 -1.23 13.26
CA VAL A 81 4.77 -2.27 13.59
C VAL A 81 3.85 -1.76 14.69
N ILE A 82 2.56 -1.73 14.40
CA ILE A 82 1.51 -1.39 15.37
C ILE A 82 0.86 -2.70 15.82
N GLU A 83 1.15 -3.09 17.05
CA GLU A 83 0.64 -4.33 17.66
C GLU A 83 -0.70 -4.09 18.35
N GLN A 84 -1.66 -4.99 18.11
CA GLN A 84 -2.95 -5.07 18.80
C GLN A 84 -3.10 -6.48 19.41
N ASP A 85 -4.12 -6.69 20.23
CA ASP A 85 -4.33 -7.96 20.94
C ASP A 85 -4.43 -9.16 19.99
N SER A 86 -5.15 -9.01 18.88
CA SER A 86 -5.42 -10.09 17.90
C SER A 86 -4.87 -9.83 16.49
N SER A 87 -4.16 -8.73 16.28
CA SER A 87 -3.70 -8.32 14.96
C SER A 87 -2.46 -7.41 15.05
N SER A 88 -1.86 -7.14 13.89
CA SER A 88 -0.76 -6.17 13.76
C SER A 88 -0.86 -5.44 12.43
N VAL A 89 -0.42 -4.19 12.38
CA VAL A 89 -0.26 -3.43 11.14
C VAL A 89 1.22 -3.14 10.93
N LEU A 90 1.77 -3.56 9.79
CA LEU A 90 3.14 -3.26 9.38
C LEU A 90 3.10 -2.10 8.39
N LEU A 91 3.89 -1.07 8.64
CA LEU A 91 4.05 0.09 7.76
C LEU A 91 5.48 0.08 7.20
N CYS A 92 5.59 0.04 5.88
CA CYS A 92 6.87 0.04 5.18
C CYS A 92 6.79 1.01 4.00
N ARG A 93 7.80 1.86 3.85
CA ARG A 93 7.88 2.83 2.76
C ARG A 93 8.81 2.31 1.67
N SER A 94 8.38 2.45 0.43
CA SER A 94 9.22 2.36 -0.77
C SER A 94 9.03 3.65 -1.56
N ASP A 95 10.11 4.41 -1.73
CA ASP A 95 10.12 5.72 -2.41
C ASP A 95 9.09 6.71 -1.84
N GLU A 96 7.98 6.95 -2.52
CA GLU A 96 6.92 7.88 -2.12
C GLU A 96 5.63 7.17 -1.69
N VAL A 97 5.65 5.84 -1.62
CA VAL A 97 4.49 5.03 -1.24
C VAL A 97 4.74 4.35 0.09
N LEU A 98 3.83 4.59 1.02
CA LEU A 98 3.73 3.87 2.28
C LEU A 98 2.76 2.70 2.11
N THR A 99 3.23 1.48 2.33
CA THR A 99 2.41 0.28 2.34
C THR A 99 2.04 -0.11 3.76
N ALA A 100 0.75 -0.29 4.03
CA ALA A 100 0.23 -0.84 5.27
C ALA A 100 -0.25 -2.27 5.05
N ILE A 101 0.31 -3.22 5.80
CA ILE A 101 -0.06 -4.65 5.76
C ILE A 101 -0.71 -5.02 7.09
N HIS A 102 -1.98 -5.39 7.04
CA HIS A 102 -2.74 -5.85 8.19
C HIS A 102 -2.61 -7.37 8.30
N LYS A 103 -2.24 -7.86 9.49
CA LYS A 103 -2.11 -9.28 9.77
C LYS A 103 -2.95 -9.67 10.96
N SER A 104 -3.57 -10.85 10.90
CA SER A 104 -4.17 -11.49 12.07
C SER A 104 -3.10 -12.25 12.84
N LYS A 105 -3.12 -12.18 14.17
CA LYS A 105 -2.35 -13.12 15.00
C LYS A 105 -3.04 -14.48 14.94
N ALA A 106 -2.23 -15.52 14.70
CA ALA A 106 -2.69 -16.91 14.72
C ALA A 106 -2.90 -17.40 16.15
#